data_AF-A0A954KLE8-F1
#
_entry.id   AF-A0A954KLE8-F1
#
_cell.length_a   1.000
_cell.length_b   1.000
_cell.length_c   1.000
_cell.angle_alpha   90.00
_cell.angle_beta   90.00
_cell.angle_gamma   90.00
#
_symmetry.space_group_name_H-M   'P 1'
#
loop_
_entity.id
_entity.type
_entity.pdbx_description
1 polymer ?
#
loop_
_entity_poly.entity_id
_entity_poly.type
_entity_poly.pdbx_seq_one_letter_code
_entity_poly.pdbx_strand_id
1 'polypeptide(L)'
;MATREKLMGGIRVVAVSGVTICLVVLATLSGTVGQEKPVSDAGRPAPDEKLPAARIRNDQEKEPVLSKFMRQKLNASNLILEGLVTDDLKLVEEGCDVLLKMSHEEKWRISNDMLYRRFSTEFVDSVKDMKEKASRQSIDGTSLAWINATMTCLKCHEWVRNTVIADLPGDLRN
;
A
#
# COMPACT_ATOMS: atom_id res chain seq x y z
N MET A 1 -30.76 61.01 -13.53
CA MET A 1 -31.72 61.21 -12.42
C MET A 1 -32.99 60.42 -12.73
N ALA A 2 -33.14 59.24 -12.13
CA ALA A 2 -34.41 58.57 -11.80
C ALA A 2 -34.05 57.22 -11.14
N THR A 3 -34.41 57.11 -9.87
CA THR A 3 -34.26 55.98 -8.96
C THR A 3 -35.38 54.95 -9.13
N ARG A 4 -35.14 53.73 -8.61
CA ARG A 4 -36.05 52.60 -8.23
C ARG A 4 -35.56 51.30 -8.87
N GLU A 5 -35.49 50.14 -8.21
CA GLU A 5 -36.05 49.69 -6.94
C GLU A 5 -35.21 48.50 -6.43
N LYS A 6 -35.02 48.44 -5.10
CA LYS A 6 -34.33 47.34 -4.40
C LYS A 6 -35.23 46.10 -4.41
N LEU A 7 -34.73 44.97 -4.89
CA LEU A 7 -35.36 43.66 -4.65
C LEU A 7 -34.71 43.03 -3.42
N MET A 8 -35.39 43.15 -2.28
CA MET A 8 -35.11 42.37 -1.07
C MET A 8 -35.94 41.08 -1.14
N GLY A 9 -35.30 39.92 -0.99
CA GLY A 9 -35.96 38.62 -0.92
C GLY A 9 -35.08 37.63 -0.17
N GLY A 10 -35.27 37.57 1.16
CA GLY A 10 -34.49 36.75 2.07
C GLY A 10 -34.74 35.25 1.89
N ILE A 11 -33.66 34.49 1.71
CA ILE A 11 -33.66 33.03 1.87
C ILE A 11 -33.36 32.75 3.33
N ARG A 12 -34.36 32.22 4.04
CA ARG A 12 -34.24 31.77 5.43
C ARG A 12 -33.43 30.49 5.47
N VAL A 13 -32.28 30.55 6.12
CA VAL A 13 -31.52 29.39 6.61
C VAL A 13 -32.39 28.67 7.63
N VAL A 14 -32.83 27.46 7.33
CA VAL A 14 -33.45 26.56 8.31
C VAL A 14 -32.37 25.59 8.78
N ALA A 15 -31.80 25.91 9.93
CA ALA A 15 -31.00 24.99 10.72
C ALA A 15 -31.94 24.00 11.42
N VAL A 16 -31.82 22.70 11.15
CA VAL A 16 -32.43 21.66 11.97
C VAL A 16 -31.29 20.96 12.71
N SER A 17 -31.06 21.42 13.94
CA SER A 17 -30.32 20.68 14.96
C SER A 17 -31.21 19.57 15.50
N GLY A 18 -30.68 18.36 15.68
CA GLY A 18 -31.45 17.27 16.29
C GLY A 18 -30.75 15.92 16.29
N VAL A 19 -29.66 15.81 17.05
CA VAL A 19 -29.17 14.52 17.53
C VAL A 19 -30.27 13.92 18.42
N THR A 20 -30.79 12.74 18.07
CA THR A 20 -31.52 11.91 19.03
C THR A 20 -31.26 10.44 18.72
N ILE A 21 -30.29 9.90 19.45
CA ILE A 21 -30.04 8.47 19.62
C ILE A 21 -31.19 7.90 20.45
N CYS A 22 -31.87 6.87 19.95
CA CYS A 22 -32.67 5.96 20.75
C CYS A 22 -32.61 4.54 20.17
N LEU A 23 -31.91 3.69 20.92
CA LEU A 23 -31.90 2.23 20.88
C LEU A 23 -33.30 1.63 21.11
N VAL A 24 -33.72 0.66 20.28
CA VAL A 24 -34.52 -0.54 20.64
C VAL A 24 -34.29 -1.59 19.52
N VAL A 25 -33.40 -2.58 19.68
CA VAL A 25 -33.60 -3.96 20.19
C VAL A 25 -34.59 -4.80 19.37
N LEU A 26 -34.13 -5.94 18.82
CA LEU A 26 -34.71 -7.28 19.07
C LEU A 26 -33.91 -8.37 18.34
N ALA A 27 -33.22 -9.18 19.14
CA ALA A 27 -32.70 -10.49 18.77
C ALA A 27 -33.85 -11.50 18.64
N THR A 28 -33.78 -12.39 17.65
CA THR A 28 -34.59 -13.62 17.60
C THR A 28 -33.67 -14.83 17.46
N LEU A 29 -33.82 -15.72 18.42
CA LEU A 29 -33.14 -17.00 18.65
C LEU A 29 -33.66 -18.14 17.76
N SER A 30 -32.89 -19.24 17.77
CA SER A 30 -33.20 -20.63 17.35
C SER A 30 -32.58 -20.98 15.98
N GLY A 31 -31.59 -21.85 15.85
CA GLY A 31 -31.27 -23.04 16.64
C GLY A 31 -31.86 -24.27 15.97
N THR A 32 -31.15 -24.82 14.98
CA THR A 32 -31.29 -26.23 14.57
C THR A 32 -29.90 -26.83 14.45
N VAL A 33 -29.48 -27.44 15.55
CA VAL A 33 -28.44 -28.48 15.61
C VAL A 33 -28.93 -29.66 14.78
N GLY A 34 -28.20 -30.00 13.71
CA GLY A 34 -28.38 -31.21 12.93
C GLY A 34 -27.14 -32.10 13.06
N GLN A 35 -27.34 -33.29 13.63
CA GLN A 35 -26.33 -34.28 13.95
C GLN A 35 -26.11 -35.26 12.77
N GLU A 36 -24.87 -35.23 12.26
CA GLU A 36 -23.97 -36.32 11.81
C GLU A 36 -24.34 -37.37 10.75
N LYS A 37 -23.37 -37.63 9.86
CA LYS A 37 -22.88 -39.00 9.60
C LYS A 37 -21.34 -39.04 9.48
N PRO A 38 -20.70 -40.13 9.94
CA PRO A 38 -19.26 -40.26 10.06
C PRO A 38 -18.63 -40.74 8.74
N VAL A 39 -17.51 -40.14 8.34
CA VAL A 39 -16.60 -40.76 7.37
C VAL A 39 -15.43 -41.36 8.14
N SER A 40 -15.23 -42.64 7.84
CA SER A 40 -14.35 -43.62 8.45
C SER A 40 -12.90 -43.20 8.56
N ASP A 41 -12.35 -43.49 9.73
CA ASP A 41 -10.94 -43.61 10.05
C ASP A 41 -10.27 -44.66 9.14
N ALA A 42 -9.33 -44.20 8.32
CA ALA A 42 -8.32 -45.06 7.70
C ALA A 42 -7.02 -44.25 7.59
N GLY A 43 -6.22 -44.28 8.65
CA GLY A 43 -4.79 -44.00 8.58
C GLY A 43 -4.27 -42.93 9.55
N ARG A 44 -4.49 -43.08 10.85
CA ARG A 44 -3.69 -42.38 11.87
C ARG A 44 -2.40 -43.17 12.17
N PRO A 45 -1.19 -42.63 11.90
CA PRO A 45 -0.01 -43.06 12.64
C PRO A 45 -0.05 -42.51 14.08
N ALA A 46 0.54 -43.27 14.99
CA ALA A 46 0.42 -43.19 16.45
C ALA A 46 0.82 -41.85 17.09
N PRO A 47 0.30 -41.51 18.29
CA PRO A 47 0.61 -40.28 18.99
C PRO A 47 1.77 -40.48 19.97
N ASP A 48 3.01 -40.31 19.53
CA ASP A 48 4.10 -39.93 20.43
C ASP A 48 5.30 -39.33 19.66
N GLU A 49 5.11 -38.13 19.11
CA GLU A 49 6.24 -37.24 18.86
C GLU A 49 5.79 -35.85 19.31
N LYS A 50 6.27 -35.43 20.49
CA LYS A 50 6.10 -34.06 20.97
C LYS A 50 6.67 -33.12 19.90
N LEU A 51 5.79 -32.51 19.09
CA LEU A 51 6.15 -31.30 18.37
C LEU A 51 6.76 -30.35 19.40
N PRO A 52 8.00 -29.85 19.21
CA PRO A 52 8.55 -28.89 20.13
C PRO A 52 7.59 -27.72 20.17
N ALA A 53 7.11 -27.43 21.39
CA ALA A 53 6.26 -26.31 21.71
C ALA A 53 6.75 -25.11 20.91
N ALA A 54 5.90 -24.61 20.02
CA ALA A 54 6.14 -23.41 19.26
C ALA A 54 6.72 -22.40 20.24
N ARG A 55 8.01 -22.06 20.06
CA ARG A 55 8.58 -20.90 20.71
C ARG A 55 7.70 -19.77 20.23
N ILE A 56 6.79 -19.31 21.09
CA ILE A 56 6.27 -17.96 21.00
C ILE A 56 7.50 -17.10 21.26
N ARG A 57 8.28 -16.88 20.19
CA ARG A 57 9.31 -15.86 20.22
C ARG A 57 8.53 -14.57 20.35
N ASN A 58 8.61 -13.97 21.52
CA ASN A 58 8.22 -12.59 21.69
C ASN A 58 9.28 -11.73 20.99
N ASP A 59 9.24 -11.77 19.67
CA ASP A 59 10.05 -10.91 18.80
C ASP A 59 9.30 -9.59 18.68
N GLN A 60 9.42 -8.76 19.71
CA GLN A 60 9.53 -7.32 19.45
C GLN A 60 10.92 -7.08 18.78
N GLU A 61 11.19 -7.78 17.68
CA GLU A 61 12.34 -7.54 16.83
C GLU A 61 12.08 -6.18 16.18
N LYS A 62 12.94 -5.22 16.51
CA LYS A 62 13.01 -3.96 15.78
C LYS A 62 13.07 -4.32 14.29
N GLU A 63 12.09 -3.87 13.51
CA GLU A 63 12.10 -4.08 12.07
C GLU A 63 13.50 -3.73 11.52
N PRO A 64 14.13 -4.62 10.73
CA PRO A 64 15.44 -4.33 10.17
C PRO A 64 15.35 -3.04 9.34
N VAL A 65 16.41 -2.22 9.40
CA VAL A 65 16.45 -0.87 8.79
C VAL A 65 16.04 -0.89 7.31
N LEU A 66 16.37 -1.97 6.59
CA LEU A 66 15.96 -2.19 5.21
C LEU A 66 14.46 -2.43 5.06
N SER A 67 13.81 -3.21 5.95
CA SER A 67 12.36 -3.41 5.91
C SER A 67 11.62 -2.09 6.05
N LYS A 68 12.04 -1.26 7.01
CA LYS A 68 11.48 0.08 7.20
C LYS A 68 11.64 0.96 5.96
N PHE A 69 12.82 0.91 5.33
CA PHE A 69 13.07 1.65 4.08
C PHE A 69 12.17 1.16 2.94
N MET A 70 11.97 -0.15 2.79
CA MET A 70 11.07 -0.71 1.79
C MET A 70 9.60 -0.40 2.07
N ARG A 71 9.19 -0.34 3.34
CA ARG A 71 7.86 0.15 3.73
C ARG A 71 7.64 1.60 3.35
N GLN A 72 8.64 2.46 3.49
CA GLN A 72 8.56 3.85 3.01
C GLN A 72 8.36 3.93 1.50
N LYS A 73 9.05 3.09 0.71
CA LYS A 73 8.82 3.02 -0.75
C LYS A 73 7.38 2.63 -1.07
N LEU A 74 6.88 1.59 -0.41
CA LEU A 74 5.51 1.12 -0.59
C LEU A 74 4.48 2.21 -0.23
N ASN A 75 4.69 2.94 0.87
CA ASN A 75 3.79 4.02 1.26
C ASN A 75 3.75 5.13 0.21
N ALA A 76 4.90 5.54 -0.33
CA ALA A 76 4.95 6.53 -1.40
C ALA A 76 4.28 6.04 -2.69
N SER A 77 4.46 4.75 -3.03
CA SER A 77 3.75 4.10 -4.13
C SER A 77 2.22 4.06 -3.92
N ASN A 78 1.76 3.85 -2.69
CA ASN A 78 0.34 3.88 -2.36
C ASN A 78 -0.25 5.29 -2.49
N LEU A 79 0.49 6.34 -2.09
CA LEU A 79 0.06 7.74 -2.31
C LEU A 79 -0.13 8.05 -3.79
N ILE A 80 0.79 7.57 -4.65
CA ILE A 80 0.64 7.73 -6.10
C ILE A 80 -0.62 7.01 -6.60
N LEU A 81 -0.82 5.76 -6.20
CA LEU A 81 -2.00 5.00 -6.62
C LEU A 81 -3.29 5.66 -6.13
N GLU A 82 -3.31 6.13 -4.88
CA GLU A 82 -4.43 6.88 -4.30
C GLU A 82 -4.73 8.12 -5.15
N GLY A 83 -3.72 8.95 -5.42
CA GLY A 83 -3.89 10.16 -6.24
C GLY A 83 -4.38 9.86 -7.65
N LEU A 84 -3.94 8.77 -8.26
CA LEU A 84 -4.45 8.36 -9.57
C LEU A 84 -5.92 7.93 -9.54
N VAL A 85 -6.35 7.18 -8.53
CA VAL A 85 -7.75 6.70 -8.46
C VAL A 85 -8.72 7.76 -7.95
N THR A 86 -8.23 8.80 -7.27
CA THR A 86 -9.04 9.94 -6.80
C THR A 86 -8.88 11.21 -7.64
N ASP A 87 -8.12 11.14 -8.74
CA ASP A 87 -7.77 12.29 -9.60
C ASP A 87 -7.08 13.46 -8.83
N ASP A 88 -6.31 13.12 -7.79
CA ASP A 88 -5.49 14.06 -7.03
C ASP A 88 -4.03 13.98 -7.49
N LEU A 89 -3.70 14.77 -8.52
CA LEU A 89 -2.34 14.84 -9.06
C LEU A 89 -1.33 15.48 -8.11
N LYS A 90 -1.76 16.24 -7.09
CA LYS A 90 -0.83 16.74 -6.06
C LYS A 90 -0.37 15.60 -5.17
N LEU A 91 -1.27 14.70 -4.80
CA LEU A 91 -0.93 13.50 -4.03
C LEU A 91 0.05 12.60 -4.82
N VAL A 92 -0.11 12.53 -6.15
CA VAL A 92 0.85 11.87 -7.02
C VAL A 92 2.22 12.54 -6.99
N GLU A 93 2.28 13.88 -7.10
CA GLU A 93 3.53 14.63 -7.01
C GLU A 93 4.24 14.43 -5.66
N GLU A 94 3.49 14.43 -4.56
CA GLU A 94 4.03 14.17 -3.21
C GLU A 94 4.65 12.78 -3.11
N GLY A 95 3.95 11.74 -3.59
CA GLY A 95 4.49 10.38 -3.64
C GLY A 95 5.73 10.28 -4.53
N CYS A 96 5.73 10.95 -5.69
CA CYS A 96 6.91 11.03 -6.56
C CYS A 96 8.10 11.67 -5.84
N ASP A 97 7.88 12.78 -5.11
CA ASP A 97 8.94 13.48 -4.38
C ASP A 97 9.56 12.62 -3.28
N VAL A 98 8.75 11.84 -2.57
CA VAL A 98 9.27 10.88 -1.59
C VAL A 98 10.15 9.83 -2.28
N LEU A 99 9.69 9.23 -3.38
CA LEU A 99 10.47 8.22 -4.10
C LEU A 99 11.78 8.78 -4.66
N LEU A 100 11.76 9.98 -5.23
CA LEU A 100 12.96 10.65 -5.76
C LEU A 100 13.95 10.97 -4.64
N LYS A 101 13.48 11.52 -3.52
CA LYS A 101 14.32 11.78 -2.35
C LYS A 101 14.98 10.50 -1.84
N MET A 102 14.22 9.43 -1.69
CA MET A 102 14.73 8.13 -1.26
C MET A 102 15.78 7.56 -2.22
N SER A 103 15.66 7.83 -3.53
CA SER A 103 16.61 7.36 -4.54
C SER A 103 18.04 7.90 -4.38
N HIS A 104 18.20 8.99 -3.63
CA HIS A 104 19.49 9.58 -3.31
C HIS A 104 20.09 9.08 -1.98
N GLU A 105 19.34 8.34 -1.17
CA GLU A 105 19.84 7.82 0.10
C GLU A 105 20.80 6.64 -0.12
N GLU A 106 21.82 6.50 0.73
CA GLU A 106 22.79 5.40 0.65
C GLU A 106 22.12 4.01 0.70
N LYS A 107 21.06 3.88 1.52
CA LYS A 107 20.23 2.67 1.65
C LYS A 107 19.54 2.26 0.34
N TRP A 108 19.44 3.17 -0.63
CA TRP A 108 18.96 2.86 -1.96
C TRP A 108 19.97 2.04 -2.77
N ARG A 109 21.27 2.13 -2.48
CA ARG A 109 22.32 1.41 -3.23
C ARG A 109 22.67 0.08 -2.58
N ILE A 110 21.73 -0.87 -2.60
CA ILE A 110 21.94 -2.20 -1.99
C ILE A 110 22.87 -3.11 -2.80
N SER A 111 23.17 -2.77 -4.06
CA SER A 111 24.11 -3.50 -4.90
C SER A 111 24.90 -2.55 -5.81
N ASN A 112 26.14 -2.94 -6.12
CA ASN A 112 27.01 -2.25 -7.07
C ASN A 112 26.92 -2.83 -8.49
N ASP A 113 26.11 -3.87 -8.70
CA ASP A 113 25.93 -4.52 -9.98
C ASP A 113 25.40 -3.57 -11.06
N MET A 114 25.81 -3.79 -12.31
CA MET A 114 25.42 -2.95 -13.44
C MET A 114 23.92 -3.03 -13.75
N LEU A 115 23.29 -4.20 -13.64
CA LEU A 115 21.86 -4.38 -13.86
C LEU A 115 21.06 -3.70 -12.75
N TYR A 116 21.50 -3.82 -11.49
CA TYR A 116 20.89 -3.07 -10.38
C TYR A 116 20.85 -1.57 -10.68
N ARG A 117 22.00 -1.00 -11.07
CA ARG A 117 22.11 0.43 -11.37
C ARG A 117 21.22 0.83 -12.54
N ARG A 118 21.15 -0.01 -13.58
CA ARG A 118 20.25 0.21 -14.72
C ARG A 118 18.79 0.24 -14.29
N PHE A 119 18.31 -0.79 -13.58
CA PHE A 119 16.90 -0.82 -13.13
C PHE A 119 16.58 0.34 -12.19
N SER A 120 17.51 0.70 -11.31
CA SER A 120 17.37 1.87 -10.44
C SER A 120 17.26 3.17 -11.24
N THR A 121 18.08 3.37 -12.27
CA THR A 121 18.00 4.57 -13.12
C THR A 121 16.69 4.60 -13.91
N GLU A 122 16.31 3.49 -14.54
CA GLU A 122 15.04 3.37 -15.28
C GLU A 122 13.83 3.68 -14.37
N PHE A 123 13.86 3.22 -13.11
CA PHE A 123 12.85 3.57 -12.13
C PHE A 123 12.84 5.08 -11.83
N VAL A 124 13.99 5.68 -11.51
CA VAL A 124 14.09 7.12 -11.20
C VAL A 124 13.61 7.98 -12.36
N ASP A 125 13.97 7.62 -13.58
CA ASP A 125 13.54 8.36 -14.77
C ASP A 125 12.04 8.23 -15.01
N SER A 126 11.45 7.06 -14.77
CA SER A 126 9.99 6.88 -14.84
C SER A 126 9.23 7.70 -13.78
N VAL A 127 9.79 7.86 -12.57
CA VAL A 127 9.20 8.69 -11.51
C VAL A 127 9.30 10.17 -11.84
N LYS A 128 10.43 10.63 -12.41
CA LYS A 128 10.57 12.02 -12.88
C LYS A 128 9.56 12.34 -13.98
N ASP A 129 9.42 11.44 -14.95
CA ASP A 129 8.47 11.58 -16.05
C ASP A 129 7.02 11.62 -15.55
N MET A 130 6.68 10.77 -14.58
CA MET A 130 5.38 10.78 -13.92
C MET A 130 5.11 12.10 -13.21
N LYS A 131 6.08 12.61 -12.44
CA LYS A 131 5.97 13.90 -11.76
C LYS A 131 5.79 15.05 -12.75
N GLU A 132 6.55 15.04 -13.86
CA GLU A 132 6.40 16.05 -14.92
C GLU A 132 4.99 16.03 -15.51
N LYS A 133 4.44 14.85 -15.81
CA LYS A 133 3.09 14.70 -16.36
C LYS A 133 1.99 15.09 -15.37
N ALA A 134 2.17 14.77 -14.09
CA ALA A 134 1.28 15.20 -13.01
C ALA A 134 1.24 16.73 -12.91
N SER A 135 2.41 17.38 -12.97
CA SER A 135 2.54 18.86 -12.91
C SER A 135 1.89 19.58 -14.09
N ARG A 136 1.75 18.89 -15.23
CA ARG A 136 1.03 19.37 -16.42
C ARG A 136 -0.46 19.04 -16.41
N GLN A 137 -0.97 18.54 -15.28
CA GLN A 137 -2.37 18.13 -15.09
C GLN A 137 -2.85 17.05 -16.09
N SER A 138 -1.96 16.12 -16.47
CA SER A 138 -2.30 15.03 -17.40
C SER A 138 -2.52 13.71 -16.65
N ILE A 139 -3.76 13.37 -16.33
CA ILE A 139 -4.08 12.11 -15.62
C ILE A 139 -3.72 10.87 -16.44
N ASP A 140 -4.02 10.87 -17.74
CA ASP A 140 -3.72 9.76 -18.64
C ASP A 140 -2.21 9.54 -18.79
N GLY A 141 -1.47 10.63 -18.95
CA GLY A 141 -0.02 10.59 -19.04
C GLY A 141 0.60 10.09 -17.74
N THR A 142 0.12 10.59 -16.60
CA THR A 142 0.59 10.18 -15.27
C THR A 142 0.30 8.71 -15.02
N SER A 143 -0.88 8.22 -15.43
CA SER A 143 -1.28 6.82 -15.33
C SER A 143 -0.38 5.91 -16.15
N LEU A 144 -0.03 6.31 -17.39
CA LEU A 144 0.90 5.54 -18.22
C LEU A 144 2.31 5.49 -17.62
N ALA A 145 2.80 6.61 -17.09
CA ALA A 145 4.09 6.66 -16.41
C ALA A 145 4.10 5.81 -15.13
N TRP A 146 2.99 5.73 -14.40
CA TRP A 146 2.84 4.83 -13.25
C TRP A 146 2.97 3.35 -13.62
N ILE A 147 2.37 2.93 -14.74
CA ILE A 147 2.56 1.56 -15.26
C ILE A 147 4.05 1.30 -15.53
N ASN A 148 4.76 2.23 -16.16
CA ASN A 148 6.20 2.08 -16.39
C ASN A 148 7.01 1.97 -15.09
N ALA A 149 6.68 2.80 -14.08
CA ALA A 149 7.34 2.76 -12.79
C ALA A 149 7.10 1.42 -12.05
N THR A 150 5.86 0.91 -12.07
CA THR A 150 5.55 -0.39 -11.44
C THR A 150 6.29 -1.54 -12.13
N MET A 151 6.40 -1.52 -13.46
CA MET A 151 7.17 -2.53 -14.19
C MET A 151 8.67 -2.51 -13.84
N THR A 152 9.27 -1.34 -13.64
CA THR A 152 10.69 -1.25 -13.22
C THR A 152 10.89 -1.69 -11.76
N CYS A 153 9.95 -1.40 -10.86
CA CYS A 153 9.94 -1.95 -9.50
C CYS A 153 9.99 -3.48 -9.50
N LEU A 154 9.11 -4.11 -10.28
CA LEU A 154 9.01 -5.57 -10.36
C LEU A 154 10.30 -6.19 -10.91
N LYS A 155 10.85 -5.64 -12.00
CA LYS A 155 12.11 -6.12 -12.59
C LYS A 155 13.29 -6.02 -11.62
N CYS A 156 13.42 -4.89 -10.91
CA CYS A 156 14.46 -4.71 -9.91
C CYS A 156 14.31 -5.74 -8.78
N HIS A 157 13.09 -5.95 -8.27
CA HIS A 157 12.83 -6.91 -7.20
C HIS A 157 13.02 -8.36 -7.62
N GLU A 158 12.67 -8.72 -8.85
CA GLU A 158 12.98 -10.02 -9.44
C GLU A 158 14.49 -10.28 -9.44
N TRP A 159 15.27 -9.32 -9.94
CA TRP A 159 16.73 -9.43 -9.98
C TRP A 159 17.35 -9.49 -8.58
N VAL A 160 16.95 -8.61 -7.65
CA VAL A 160 17.48 -8.61 -6.27
C VAL A 160 17.18 -9.94 -5.58
N ARG A 161 15.97 -10.49 -5.75
CA ARG A 161 15.58 -11.77 -5.16
C ARG A 161 16.41 -12.93 -5.73
N ASN A 162 16.60 -12.95 -7.05
CA ASN A 162 17.18 -14.10 -7.74
C ASN A 162 18.71 -14.07 -7.82
N THR A 163 19.34 -12.91 -7.66
CA THR A 163 20.80 -12.77 -7.78
C THR A 163 21.39 -12.32 -6.45
N VAL A 164 20.92 -11.22 -5.88
CA VAL A 164 21.54 -10.70 -4.64
C VAL A 164 21.24 -11.58 -3.44
N ILE A 165 19.99 -11.99 -3.23
CA ILE A 165 19.61 -12.79 -2.06
C ILE A 165 19.97 -14.27 -2.27
N ALA A 166 19.84 -14.78 -3.51
CA ALA A 166 20.22 -16.15 -3.83
C ALA A 166 21.74 -16.39 -3.68
N ASP A 167 22.58 -15.38 -3.91
CA ASP A 167 24.04 -15.54 -3.78
C ASP A 167 24.54 -15.37 -2.33
N LEU A 168 23.67 -15.01 -1.37
CA LEU A 168 24.03 -14.97 0.04
C LEU A 168 24.18 -16.38 0.62
N PRO A 169 25.18 -16.61 1.50
CA PRO A 169 25.30 -17.86 2.24
C PRO A 169 24.04 -18.08 3.10
N GLY A 170 23.67 -19.34 3.30
CA GLY A 170 22.33 -19.74 3.80
C GLY A 170 21.98 -19.23 5.21
N ASP A 171 22.97 -18.84 5.99
CA ASP A 171 22.85 -18.21 7.31
C ASP A 171 22.44 -16.73 7.24
N LEU A 172 22.57 -16.09 6.07
CA LEU A 172 22.20 -14.69 5.83
C LEU A 172 20.95 -14.52 4.96
N ARG A 173 20.28 -15.62 4.58
CA ARG A 173 19.10 -15.59 3.69
C ARG A 173 17.77 -15.33 4.41
N ASN A 174 17.70 -15.42 5.74
CA ASN A 174 16.46 -15.29 6.52
C ASN A 174 16.57 -14.23 7.61
#